data_AF-A0A9D6ZLH9-F1
#
_entry.id   AF-A0A9D6ZLH9-F1
#
_cell.length_a   1.000
_cell.length_b   1.000
_cell.length_c   1.000
_cell.angle_alpha   90.00
_cell.angle_beta   90.00
_cell.angle_gamma   90.00
#
_symmetry.space_group_name_H-M   'P 1'
#
loop_
_entity.id
_entity.type
_entity.pdbx_description
1 polymer ?
#
loop_
_entity_poly.entity_id
_entity_poly.type
_entity_poly.pdbx_seq_one_letter_code
_entity_poly.pdbx_strand_id
1 'polypeptide(L)' 'MCESTAYVRKDEGGEVLLLKDVATIRPEGSKLVLRSILGDRLEFDGVIEEVDLMGHRILLRQRQP' A
#
# COMPACT_ATOMS: atom_id res chain seq x y z
N MET A 1 -1.88 -16.01 -7.23
CA MET A 1 -3.04 -15.15 -6.91
C MET A 1 -2.59 -13.74 -7.25
N CYS A 2 -3.33 -13.01 -8.08
CA CYS A 2 -2.83 -11.75 -8.66
C CYS A 2 -2.92 -10.57 -7.68
N GLU A 3 -3.55 -10.78 -6.53
CA GLU A 3 -3.80 -9.78 -5.51
C GLU A 3 -2.58 -9.63 -4.59
N SER A 4 -2.14 -8.38 -4.41
CA SER A 4 -0.99 -8.06 -3.59
C SER A 4 -1.40 -7.57 -2.20
N THR A 5 -0.56 -7.77 -1.19
CA THR A 5 -0.76 -7.19 0.14
C THR A 5 0.02 -5.88 0.27
N ALA A 6 -0.63 -4.83 0.74
CA ALA A 6 0.00 -3.54 1.01
C ALA A 6 0.50 -3.46 2.46
N TYR A 7 1.74 -3.01 2.62
CA TYR A 7 2.40 -2.75 3.89
C TYR A 7 2.88 -1.30 3.95
N VAL A 8 3.05 -0.75 5.14
CA VAL A 8 3.77 0.50 5.37
C VAL A 8 5.08 0.23 6.12
N ARG A 9 6.17 0.81 5.62
CA ARG A 9 7.46 0.83 6.33
C ARG A 9 7.42 1.85 7.47
N LYS A 10 7.78 1.43 8.68
CA LYS A 10 7.97 2.30 9.84
C LYS A 10 9.36 2.91 9.83
N ASP A 11 9.49 4.12 10.38
CA ASP A 11 10.79 4.82 10.49
C ASP A 11 11.81 4.06 11.34
N GLU A 12 11.37 3.40 12.41
CA GLU A 12 12.22 2.61 13.32
C GLU A 12 12.61 1.23 12.76
N GLY A 13 12.29 0.97 11.48
CA GLY A 13 12.44 -0.34 10.87
C GLY A 13 11.24 -1.25 11.17
N GLY A 14 10.84 -2.04 10.17
CA GLY A 14 9.69 -2.92 10.24
C GLY A 14 8.53 -2.47 9.36
N GLU A 15 7.58 -3.37 9.19
CA GLU A 15 6.49 -3.23 8.23
C GLU A 15 5.17 -3.59 8.87
N VAL A 16 4.15 -2.76 8.65
CA VAL A 16 2.80 -3.00 9.15
C VAL A 16 1.88 -3.27 7.98
N LEU A 17 1.12 -4.36 8.07
CA LEU A 17 0.09 -4.68 7.10
C LEU A 17 -0.98 -3.58 7.14
N LEU A 18 -1.26 -3.00 5.97
CA LEU A 18 -2.28 -1.97 5.81
C LEU A 18 -3.56 -2.56 5.21
N LEU A 19 -3.43 -3.32 4.12
CA LEU A 19 -4.57 -3.84 3.39
C LEU A 19 -4.19 -5.13 2.67
N LYS A 20 -5.03 -6.16 2.81
CA LYS A 20 -4.92 -7.41 2.05
C LYS A 20 -5.70 -7.34 0.75
N ASP A 21 -5.38 -8.25 -0.15
CA ASP A 21 -6.10 -8.49 -1.40
C ASP A 21 -6.32 -7.21 -2.22
N VAL A 22 -5.27 -6.39 -2.34
CA VAL A 22 -5.32 -5.09 -3.00
C VAL A 22 -5.52 -5.31 -4.49
N ALA A 23 -6.63 -4.76 -5.00
CA ALA A 23 -7.04 -4.82 -6.40
C ALA A 23 -6.57 -3.58 -7.17
N THR A 24 -6.61 -2.40 -6.53
CA THR A 24 -6.22 -1.15 -7.17
C THR A 24 -5.51 -0.22 -6.19
N ILE A 25 -4.50 0.49 -6.70
CA ILE A 25 -3.89 1.65 -6.05
C ILE A 25 -3.97 2.81 -7.03
N ARG A 26 -4.52 3.94 -6.59
CA ARG A 26 -4.62 5.16 -7.40
C ARG A 26 -4.04 6.35 -6.65
N PRO A 27 -3.09 7.08 -7.23
CA PRO A 27 -2.69 8.38 -6.71
C PRO A 27 -3.85 9.38 -6.85
N GLU A 28 -4.21 10.03 -5.76
CA GLU A 28 -5.18 11.13 -5.71
C GLU A 28 -4.54 12.31 -4.98
N GLY A 29 -3.99 13.25 -5.77
CA GLY A 29 -3.25 14.40 -5.23
C GLY A 29 -1.99 13.97 -4.48
N SER A 30 -1.92 14.28 -3.18
CA SER A 30 -0.81 13.88 -2.31
C SER A 30 -0.96 12.48 -1.71
N LYS A 31 -2.13 11.85 -1.87
CA LYS A 31 -2.50 10.59 -1.22
C LYS A 31 -2.58 9.43 -2.22
N LEU A 32 -2.55 8.22 -1.68
CA LEU A 32 -2.84 6.98 -2.38
C LEU A 32 -4.18 6.43 -1.89
N VAL A 33 -5.05 6.07 -2.83
CA VAL A 33 -6.31 5.37 -2.54
C VAL A 33 -6.14 3.92 -2.96
N LEU A 34 -6.16 3.03 -1.96
CA LEU A 34 -6.08 1.59 -2.15
C LEU A 34 -7.48 1.00 -2.01
N ARG A 35 -7.79 -0.02 -2.83
CA ARG A 35 -9.02 -0.80 -2.71
C ARG A 35 -8.74 -2.30 -2.74
N SER A 36 -9.40 -3.06 -1.87
CA SER A 36 -9.36 -4.52 -1.89
C SER A 36 -10.41 -5.08 -2.84
N ILE A 37 -10.26 -6.34 -3.26
CA ILE A 37 -11.29 -7.06 -4.03
C ILE A 37 -12.60 -7.23 -3.24
N LEU A 38 -12.55 -7.14 -1.91
CA LEU A 38 -13.70 -7.26 -1.02
C LEU A 38 -14.47 -5.93 -0.87
N GLY A 39 -13.96 -4.85 -1.47
CA GLY A 39 -14.58 -3.53 -1.46
C GLY A 39 -14.06 -2.58 -0.38
N ASP A 40 -13.09 -3.01 0.43
CA ASP A 40 -12.44 -2.14 1.42
C ASP A 40 -11.72 -0.99 0.71
N ARG A 41 -11.69 0.17 1.35
CA ARG A 41 -11.00 1.36 0.85
C ARG A 41 -10.09 1.90 1.95
N LEU A 42 -8.84 2.17 1.60
CA LEU A 42 -7.86 2.81 2.49
C LEU A 42 -7.26 4.03 1.79
N GLU A 43 -7.26 5.16 2.48
CA GLU A 43 -6.51 6.35 2.06
C GLU A 43 -5.21 6.41 2.85
N PHE A 44 -4.10 6.60 2.13
CA PHE A 44 -2.77 6.63 2.69
C PHE A 44 -2.04 7.89 2.23
N ASP A 45 -1.53 8.68 3.16
CA ASP A 45 -0.72 9.86 2.86
C ASP A 45 0.75 9.48 2.75
N GLY A 46 1.25 9.37 1.52
CA GLY A 46 2.59 8.90 1.28
C GLY A 46 2.81 8.46 -0.15
N VAL A 47 3.85 7.65 -0.33
CA VAL A 47 4.32 7.21 -1.64
C VAL A 47 4.49 5.70 -1.68
N ILE A 48 4.42 5.15 -2.89
CA ILE A 48 4.80 3.76 -3.13
C ILE A 48 6.33 3.71 -3.10
N GLU A 49 6.87 2.90 -2.20
CA GLU A 49 8.32 2.68 -2.07
C GLU A 49 8.78 1.54 -2.96
N GLU A 50 8.04 0.43 -2.99
CA GLU A 50 8.37 -0.76 -3.77
C GLU A 50 7.09 -1.51 -4.18
N VAL A 51 7.12 -2.12 -5.37
CA VAL A 51 6.10 -3.08 -5.81
C VAL A 51 6.80 -4.36 -6.24
N ASP A 52 6.67 -5.40 -5.41
CA ASP A 52 7.13 -6.75 -5.72
C ASP A 52 5.97 -7.57 -6.27
N LEU A 53 5.91 -7.67 -7.60
CA LEU A 53 4.86 -8.40 -8.30
C LEU A 53 5.03 -9.93 -8.16
N MET A 54 6.26 -10.41 -7.98
CA MET A 54 6.54 -11.84 -7.79
C MET A 54 6.21 -12.27 -6.37
N GLY A 55 6.49 -11.41 -5.39
CA GLY A 55 6.15 -11.59 -3.97
C GLY A 55 4.74 -11.16 -3.59
N HIS A 56 3.93 -10.69 -4.55
CA HIS A 56 2.56 -10.21 -4.31
C HIS A 56 2.48 -9.17 -3.19
N ARG A 57 3.37 -8.19 -3.23
CA ARG A 57 3.61 -7.27 -2.12
C ARG A 57 3.82 -5.85 -2.61
N ILE A 58 3.17 -4.92 -1.93
CA ILE A 58 3.33 -3.48 -2.14
C ILE A 58 3.82 -2.86 -0.85
N LEU A 59 4.90 -2.10 -0.92
CA LEU A 59 5.44 -1.38 0.22
C LEU A 59 5.23 0.12 0.04
N LEU A 60 4.62 0.74 1.04
CA LEU A 60 4.34 2.16 1.11
C LEU A 60 5.24 2.80 2.17
N ARG A 61 5.53 4.09 1.97
CA ARG A 61 6.23 4.93 2.94
C ARG A 61 5.41 6.17 3.22
N GLN A 62 5.26 6.53 4.49
CA GLN A 62 4.64 7.81 4.85
C GLN A 62 5.47 8.96 4.29
N ARG A 63 4.80 10.00 3.80
CA ARG A 63 5.47 11.26 3.49
C ARG A 63 5.86 11.90 4.82
N GLN A 64 7.15 11.94 5.12
CA GLN A 64 7.63 12.78 6.21
C GLN A 64 7.37 14.26 5.83
N PRO A 65 6.96 15.11 6.78
CA PRO A 65 6.72 16.53 6.53
C PRO A 65 7.98 17.31 6.18
#